data_AF-A0A915J2U8-F1
#
_entry.id   AF-A0A915J2U8-F1
#
_cell.length_a   1.000
_cell.length_b   1.000
_cell.length_c   1.000
_cell.angle_alpha   90.00
_cell.angle_beta   90.00
_cell.angle_gamma   90.00
#
_symmetry.space_group_name_H-M   'P 1'
#
loop_
_entity.id
_entity.type
_entity.pdbx_description
1 polymer ?
#
loop_
_entity_poly.entity_id
_entity_poly.type
_entity_poly.pdbx_seq_one_letter_code
_entity_poly.pdbx_strand_id
1 'polypeptide(L)'
;MHLVSGNPQLLPHSLPMANERSPIPELRIMQRMRLEAQQLDGVTRRMQLREEHCILVALPCGQDRNHIMDQSNILNSAFINYLQQKQAAGIVHVAPVGSTSTQPAYIVHVFPPCDFAQQALMSTACDFFQSILDRQTAFLFVVVTTAQQT
;
A
#
# COMPACT_ATOMS: atom_id res chain seq x y z
N MET A 1 8.67 -2.83 2.02
CA MET A 1 7.84 -2.31 0.91
C MET A 1 8.76 -1.84 -0.19
N HIS A 2 8.48 -2.17 -1.45
CA HIS A 2 9.30 -1.81 -2.61
C HIS A 2 8.64 -0.67 -3.38
N LEU A 3 9.39 0.39 -3.67
CA LEU A 3 8.92 1.48 -4.52
C LEU A 3 8.85 1.02 -5.97
N VAL A 4 7.68 1.22 -6.59
CA VAL A 4 7.43 0.87 -7.99
C VAL A 4 7.36 2.10 -8.87
N SER A 5 6.65 3.16 -8.44
CA SER A 5 6.44 4.38 -9.23
C SER A 5 6.02 5.55 -8.34
N GLY A 6 6.07 6.77 -8.86
CA GLY A 6 5.64 8.00 -8.19
C GLY A 6 6.76 8.73 -7.46
N ASN A 7 6.39 9.63 -6.55
CA ASN A 7 7.32 10.49 -5.83
C ASN A 7 7.79 9.87 -4.49
N PRO A 8 9.06 9.45 -4.38
CA PRO A 8 9.59 8.87 -3.14
C PRO A 8 9.67 9.86 -1.97
N GLN A 9 9.64 11.17 -2.24
CA GLN A 9 9.71 12.21 -1.19
C GLN A 9 8.46 12.21 -0.30
N LEU A 10 7.37 11.57 -0.73
CA LEU A 10 6.17 11.43 0.10
C LEU A 10 6.37 10.41 1.24
N LEU A 11 7.22 9.40 1.03
CA LEU A 11 7.35 8.25 1.94
C LEU A 11 7.78 8.59 3.36
N PRO A 12 8.79 9.45 3.60
CA PRO A 12 9.22 9.81 4.95
C PRO A 12 8.13 10.53 5.76
N HIS A 13 7.15 11.13 5.07
CA HIS A 13 6.06 11.88 5.70
C HIS A 13 4.77 11.06 5.78
N SER A 14 4.60 10.07 4.91
CA SER A 14 3.37 9.28 4.79
C SER A 14 3.46 7.90 5.43
N LEU A 15 4.65 7.38 5.70
CA LEU A 15 4.84 6.07 6.32
C LEU A 15 5.65 6.20 7.61
N PRO A 16 5.35 5.38 8.62
CA PRO A 16 6.19 5.31 9.80
C PRO A 16 7.58 4.80 9.41
N MET A 17 8.59 5.63 9.66
CA MET A 17 9.98 5.27 9.42
C MET A 17 10.52 4.43 10.59
N ALA A 18 11.27 3.38 10.27
CA ALA A 18 12.00 2.61 11.24
C ALA A 18 13.10 3.50 11.86
N ASN A 19 13.05 3.74 13.17
CA ASN A 19 14.17 4.31 13.91
C ASN A 19 14.92 3.17 14.59
N GLU A 20 16.26 3.19 14.58
CA GLU A 20 17.09 2.11 15.15
C GLU A 20 16.84 1.82 16.64
N ARG A 21 16.12 2.71 17.35
CA ARG A 21 15.85 2.62 18.79
C ARG A 21 14.42 2.18 19.14
N SER A 22 13.53 2.01 18.16
CA SER A 22 12.13 1.68 18.39
C SER A 22 11.63 0.63 17.41
N PRO A 23 10.66 -0.23 17.80
CA PRO A 23 10.02 -1.12 16.86
C PRO A 23 9.41 -0.33 15.70
N ILE A 24 9.45 -0.90 14.49
CA ILE A 24 8.83 -0.31 13.29
C ILE A 24 7.35 -0.04 13.62
N PRO A 25 6.89 1.21 13.57
CA PRO A 25 5.50 1.50 13.93
C PRO A 25 4.53 0.82 12.96
N GLU A 26 3.47 0.23 13.49
CA GLU A 26 2.48 -0.51 12.70
C GLU A 26 1.57 0.43 11.90
N LEU A 27 1.33 0.11 10.63
CA LEU A 27 0.29 0.75 9.82
C LEU A 27 -1.05 0.07 10.08
N ARG A 28 -1.95 0.76 10.79
CA ARG A 28 -3.26 0.22 11.14
C ARG A 28 -4.33 0.60 10.11
N ILE A 29 -4.86 -0.41 9.43
CA ILE A 29 -6.02 -0.25 8.54
C ILE A 29 -7.28 -0.13 9.40
N MET A 30 -7.89 1.06 9.42
CA MET A 30 -9.11 1.33 10.20
C MET A 30 -10.34 1.55 9.32
N GLN A 31 -10.14 1.79 8.03
CA GLN A 31 -11.20 2.05 7.07
C GLN A 31 -11.02 1.18 5.84
N ARG A 32 -12.07 1.09 5.02
CA ARG A 32 -12.05 0.38 3.75
C ARG A 32 -12.81 1.17 2.68
N MET A 33 -12.28 1.17 1.47
CA MET A 33 -12.88 1.74 0.27
C MET A 33 -13.32 0.61 -0.64
N ARG A 34 -14.54 0.62 -1.14
CA ARG A 34 -15.01 -0.43 -2.07
C ARG A 34 -14.28 -0.34 -3.41
N LEU A 35 -14.06 -1.49 -4.05
CA LEU A 35 -13.48 -1.59 -5.40
C LEU A 35 -14.53 -1.32 -6.48
N GLU A 36 -15.23 -0.20 -6.38
CA GLU A 36 -16.21 0.26 -7.36
C GLU A 36 -15.53 1.23 -8.35
N ALA A 37 -16.00 1.25 -9.61
CA ALA A 37 -15.37 2.05 -10.68
C ALA A 37 -15.16 3.52 -10.28
N GLN A 38 -16.16 4.17 -9.68
CA GLN A 38 -16.07 5.57 -9.26
C GLN A 38 -14.94 5.82 -8.24
N GLN A 39 -14.70 4.87 -7.33
CA GLN A 39 -13.63 4.98 -6.33
C GLN A 39 -12.26 4.75 -6.96
N LEU A 40 -12.16 3.74 -7.83
CA LEU A 40 -10.94 3.44 -8.57
C LEU A 40 -10.54 4.57 -9.52
N ASP A 41 -11.51 5.23 -10.16
CA ASP A 41 -11.28 6.41 -11.00
C ASP A 41 -10.66 7.55 -10.18
N GLY A 42 -11.14 7.74 -8.94
CA GLY A 42 -10.57 8.69 -7.98
C GLY A 42 -9.08 8.42 -7.76
N VAL A 43 -8.71 7.19 -7.39
CA VAL A 43 -7.32 6.78 -7.17
C VAL A 43 -6.48 6.90 -8.46
N THR A 44 -7.02 6.47 -9.59
CA THR A 44 -6.38 6.55 -10.91
C THR A 44 -6.04 7.99 -11.29
N ARG A 45 -6.96 8.93 -11.04
CA ARG A 45 -6.72 10.35 -11.30
C ARG A 45 -5.58 10.90 -10.45
N ARG A 46 -5.46 10.47 -9.18
CA ARG A 46 -4.31 10.84 -8.32
C ARG A 46 -3.01 10.22 -8.84
N MET A 47 -3.05 8.98 -9.32
CA MET A 47 -1.89 8.29 -9.92
C MET A 47 -1.40 8.92 -11.23
N GLN A 48 -2.19 9.77 -11.89
CA GLN A 48 -1.71 10.53 -13.06
C GLN A 48 -0.78 11.69 -12.65
N LEU A 49 -0.89 12.18 -11.41
CA LEU A 49 -0.09 13.29 -10.89
C LEU A 49 1.14 12.73 -10.16
N ARG A 50 2.27 12.57 -10.86
CA ARG A 50 3.50 11.97 -10.31
C ARG A 50 3.96 12.57 -8.98
N GLU A 51 3.77 13.87 -8.79
CA GLU A 51 4.17 14.57 -7.57
C GLU A 51 3.25 14.28 -6.37
N GLU A 52 2.02 13.82 -6.60
CA GLU A 52 1.00 13.65 -5.56
C GLU A 52 0.75 12.20 -5.15
N HIS A 53 1.49 11.25 -5.73
CA HIS A 53 1.32 9.83 -5.40
C HIS A 53 2.64 9.06 -5.34
N CYS A 54 2.59 7.94 -4.63
CA CYS A 54 3.65 6.96 -4.60
C CYS A 54 3.05 5.55 -4.60
N ILE A 55 3.54 4.68 -5.49
CA ILE A 55 3.12 3.29 -5.64
C ILE A 55 4.18 2.39 -5.03
N LEU A 56 3.74 1.52 -4.14
CA LEU A 56 4.56 0.56 -3.42
C LEU A 56 3.98 -0.85 -3.55
N VAL A 57 4.84 -1.84 -3.40
CA VAL A 57 4.44 -3.23 -3.21
C VAL A 57 4.92 -3.73 -1.85
N ALA A 58 3.99 -4.21 -1.03
CA ALA A 58 4.30 -4.84 0.24
C ALA A 58 4.40 -6.36 0.05
N LEU A 59 5.55 -6.92 0.41
CA LEU A 59 5.85 -8.35 0.39
C LEU A 59 6.05 -8.82 1.84
N PRO A 60 5.74 -10.08 2.17
CA PRO A 60 6.06 -10.63 3.48
C PRO A 60 7.57 -10.63 3.68
N CYS A 61 8.01 -10.20 4.86
CA CYS A 61 9.41 -10.21 5.26
C CYS A 61 9.53 -10.82 6.67
N GLY A 62 10.70 -11.36 6.98
CA GLY A 62 10.97 -12.01 8.26
C GLY A 62 12.46 -12.20 8.46
N GLN A 63 12.88 -12.44 9.70
CA GLN A 63 14.29 -12.62 10.06
C GLN A 63 14.86 -13.94 9.52
N ASP A 64 14.01 -14.95 9.38
CA ASP A 64 14.35 -16.26 8.87
C ASP A 64 13.21 -16.82 8.00
N ARG A 65 13.44 -17.99 7.41
CA ARG A 65 12.49 -18.66 6.51
C ARG A 65 11.15 -18.99 7.17
N ASN A 66 11.16 -19.43 8.43
CA ASN A 66 9.92 -19.79 9.13
C ASN A 66 9.10 -18.52 9.41
N HIS A 67 9.76 -17.45 9.85
CA HIS A 67 9.12 -16.16 10.02
C HIS A 67 8.54 -15.60 8.71
N ILE A 68 9.26 -15.73 7.58
CA ILE A 68 8.73 -15.32 6.27
C ILE A 68 7.48 -16.13 5.92
N MET A 69 7.46 -17.44 6.19
CA MET A 69 6.30 -18.29 5.95
C MET A 69 5.11 -17.88 6.83
N ASP A 70 5.33 -17.62 8.12
CA ASP A 70 4.29 -17.15 9.03
C ASP A 70 3.72 -15.80 8.61
N GLN A 71 4.59 -14.85 8.25
CA GLN A 71 4.17 -13.54 7.75
C GLN A 71 3.42 -13.64 6.42
N SER A 72 3.82 -14.56 5.54
CA SER A 72 3.08 -14.85 4.31
C SER A 72 1.69 -15.42 4.61
N ASN A 73 1.56 -16.33 5.57
CA ASN A 73 0.28 -16.90 5.99
C ASN A 73 -0.64 -15.83 6.60
N ILE A 74 -0.10 -14.94 7.43
CA ILE A 74 -0.85 -13.81 8.01
C ILE A 74 -1.29 -12.85 6.90
N LEU A 75 -0.39 -12.50 5.98
CA LEU A 75 -0.70 -11.61 4.86
C LEU A 75 -1.85 -12.17 4.01
N ASN A 76 -1.82 -13.46 3.71
CA ASN A 76 -2.89 -14.13 2.96
C ASN A 76 -4.21 -14.16 3.73
N SER A 77 -4.19 -14.68 4.97
CA SER A 77 -5.42 -14.93 5.74
C SER A 77 -6.06 -13.67 6.31
N ALA A 78 -5.27 -12.76 6.88
CA ALA A 78 -5.78 -11.59 7.59
C ALA A 78 -6.03 -10.38 6.67
N PHE A 79 -5.24 -10.23 5.60
CA PHE A 79 -5.33 -9.07 4.71
C PHE A 79 -5.91 -9.43 3.35
N ILE A 80 -5.24 -10.28 2.57
CA ILE A 80 -5.62 -10.56 1.18
C ILE A 80 -7.02 -11.16 1.11
N ASN A 81 -7.26 -12.27 1.83
CA ASN A 81 -8.56 -12.96 1.83
C ASN A 81 -9.67 -12.04 2.34
N TYR A 82 -9.42 -11.30 3.42
CA TYR A 82 -10.40 -10.37 3.98
C TYR A 82 -10.77 -9.25 2.99
N LEU A 83 -9.78 -8.58 2.40
CA LEU A 83 -9.99 -7.47 1.48
C LEU A 83 -10.64 -7.93 0.17
N GLN A 84 -10.26 -9.10 -0.35
CA GLN A 84 -10.91 -9.71 -1.51
C GLN A 84 -12.36 -10.09 -1.21
N GLN A 85 -12.63 -10.75 -0.08
CA GLN A 85 -14.00 -11.10 0.29
C GLN A 85 -14.88 -9.87 0.45
N LYS A 86 -14.34 -8.78 1.01
CA LYS A 86 -15.06 -7.51 1.16
C LYS A 86 -15.10 -6.67 -0.11
N GLN A 87 -14.43 -7.10 -1.19
CA GLN A 87 -14.29 -6.37 -2.44
C GLN A 87 -13.88 -4.91 -2.17
N ALA A 88 -12.85 -4.74 -1.35
CA ALA A 88 -12.43 -3.45 -0.83
C ALA A 88 -10.90 -3.31 -0.75
N ALA A 89 -10.41 -2.08 -0.80
CA ALA A 89 -9.07 -1.69 -0.40
C ALA A 89 -9.09 -1.21 1.05
N GLY A 90 -8.03 -1.49 1.80
CA GLY A 90 -7.80 -0.89 3.11
C GLY A 90 -7.41 0.57 2.99
N ILE A 91 -7.84 1.39 3.95
CA ILE A 91 -7.52 2.81 4.01
C ILE A 91 -6.84 3.12 5.35
N VAL A 92 -5.70 3.79 5.26
CA VAL A 92 -4.98 4.38 6.40
C VAL A 92 -4.87 5.88 6.19
N HIS A 93 -5.32 6.63 7.19
CA HIS A 93 -5.21 8.09 7.25
C HIS A 93 -3.94 8.44 8.03
N VAL A 94 -3.04 9.18 7.40
CA VAL A 94 -1.77 9.55 8.01
C VAL A 94 -1.71 11.06 8.19
N ALA A 95 -1.57 11.48 9.44
CA ALA A 95 -1.37 12.87 9.82
C ALA A 95 0.07 13.31 9.53
N PRO A 96 0.31 14.59 9.21
CA PRO A 96 1.66 15.10 9.02
C PRO A 96 2.50 14.96 10.29
N VAL A 97 3.73 14.45 10.13
CA VAL A 97 4.72 14.35 11.21
C VAL A 97 4.95 15.72 11.87
N GLY A 98 4.80 15.80 13.20
CA GLY A 98 5.04 17.02 13.97
C GLY A 98 3.90 18.05 13.99
N SER A 99 2.71 17.72 13.46
CA SER A 99 1.54 18.61 13.52
C SER A 99 0.59 18.26 14.66
N THR A 100 -0.03 19.26 15.28
CA THR A 100 -1.14 19.10 16.25
C THR A 100 -2.51 18.98 15.58
N SER A 101 -2.55 19.02 14.25
CA SER A 101 -3.76 18.95 13.46
C SER A 101 -4.20 17.50 13.27
N THR A 102 -5.50 17.24 13.45
CA THR A 102 -6.11 15.91 13.26
C THR A 102 -6.45 15.62 11.80
N GLN A 103 -6.20 16.54 10.88
CA GLN A 103 -6.51 16.35 9.45
C GLN A 103 -5.45 15.44 8.79
N PRO A 104 -5.87 14.39 8.06
CA PRO A 104 -4.95 13.55 7.33
C PRO A 104 -4.29 14.34 6.20
N ALA A 105 -2.97 14.28 6.10
CA ALA A 105 -2.22 14.86 4.98
C ALA A 105 -1.93 13.82 3.89
N TYR A 106 -1.97 12.53 4.24
CA TYR A 106 -1.76 11.45 3.31
C TYR A 106 -2.80 10.34 3.53
N ILE A 107 -3.16 9.70 2.43
CA ILE A 107 -4.06 8.55 2.42
C ILE A 107 -3.29 7.39 1.80
N VAL A 108 -3.21 6.27 2.53
CA VAL A 108 -2.61 5.03 2.07
C VAL A 108 -3.74 4.06 1.70
N HIS A 109 -3.81 3.72 0.43
CA HIS A 109 -4.73 2.73 -0.11
C HIS A 109 -4.00 1.39 -0.20
N VAL A 110 -4.55 0.35 0.42
CA VAL A 110 -3.97 -0.99 0.47
C VAL A 110 -4.88 -1.94 -0.28
N PHE A 111 -4.50 -2.27 -1.49
CA PHE A 111 -5.26 -3.17 -2.37
C PHE A 111 -4.78 -4.61 -2.19
N PRO A 112 -5.69 -5.59 -2.11
CA PRO A 112 -5.33 -6.97 -2.35
C PRO A 112 -4.93 -7.16 -3.83
N PRO A 113 -4.35 -8.31 -4.21
CA PRO A 113 -4.24 -8.69 -5.62
C PRO A 113 -5.62 -8.64 -6.29
N CYS A 114 -5.80 -7.73 -7.24
CA CYS A 114 -7.03 -7.49 -8.00
C CYS A 114 -6.69 -6.90 -9.38
N ASP A 115 -7.66 -6.88 -10.30
CA ASP A 115 -7.45 -6.42 -11.69
C ASP A 115 -6.82 -5.04 -11.77
N PHE A 116 -7.30 -4.09 -10.96
CA PHE A 116 -6.75 -2.74 -10.87
C PHE A 116 -5.25 -2.75 -10.51
N ALA A 117 -4.88 -3.48 -9.45
CA ALA A 117 -3.49 -3.58 -9.00
C ALA A 117 -2.60 -4.26 -10.05
N GLN A 118 -3.08 -5.33 -10.68
CA GLN A 118 -2.34 -6.07 -11.69
C GLN A 118 -2.10 -5.21 -12.94
N GLN A 119 -3.13 -4.52 -13.44
CA GLN A 119 -2.99 -3.60 -14.57
C GLN A 119 -1.99 -2.48 -14.30
N ALA A 120 -2.06 -1.87 -13.11
CA ALA A 120 -1.12 -0.84 -12.71
C ALA A 120 0.32 -1.38 -12.65
N LEU A 121 0.54 -2.57 -12.06
CA LEU A 121 1.86 -3.19 -11.96
C LEU A 121 2.41 -3.64 -13.31
N MET A 122 1.59 -4.22 -14.20
CA MET A 122 2.00 -4.55 -15.56
C MET A 122 2.44 -3.31 -16.36
N SER A 123 1.81 -2.16 -16.12
CA SER A 123 2.16 -0.90 -16.78
C SER A 123 3.40 -0.22 -16.19
N THR A 124 3.61 -0.33 -14.87
CA THR A 124 4.67 0.42 -14.16
C THR A 124 5.94 -0.38 -13.87
N ALA A 125 5.83 -1.68 -13.59
CA ALA A 125 6.96 -2.56 -13.29
C ALA A 125 6.66 -4.01 -13.66
N CYS A 126 6.49 -4.27 -14.97
CA CYS A 126 6.16 -5.59 -15.52
C CYS A 126 7.13 -6.68 -15.05
N ASP A 127 8.43 -6.46 -15.19
CA ASP A 127 9.45 -7.49 -14.85
C ASP A 127 9.43 -7.85 -13.36
N PHE A 128 9.26 -6.84 -12.49
CA PHE A 128 9.13 -7.05 -11.06
C PHE A 128 7.86 -7.84 -10.72
N PHE A 129 6.75 -7.50 -11.37
CA PHE A 129 5.48 -8.20 -11.18
C PHE A 129 5.55 -9.65 -11.65
N GLN A 130 6.18 -9.93 -12.80
CA GLN A 130 6.43 -11.30 -13.26
C GLN A 130 7.22 -12.11 -12.24
N SER A 131 8.27 -11.52 -11.65
CA SER A 131 9.02 -12.19 -10.58
C SER A 131 8.19 -12.51 -9.34
N ILE A 132 7.17 -11.71 -9.01
CA ILE A 132 6.24 -12.01 -7.90
C ILE A 132 5.35 -13.20 -8.27
N LEU A 133 4.84 -13.22 -9.50
CA LEU A 133 3.98 -14.29 -10.01
C LEU A 133 4.71 -15.63 -10.10
N ASP A 134 5.91 -15.64 -10.69
CA ASP A 134 6.73 -16.85 -10.86
C ASP A 134 7.06 -17.51 -9.52
N ARG A 135 7.30 -16.70 -8.50
CA ARG A 135 7.61 -17.15 -7.14
C ARG A 135 6.36 -17.40 -6.28
N GLN A 136 5.17 -17.18 -6.83
CA GLN A 136 3.88 -17.25 -6.13
C GLN A 136 3.89 -16.48 -4.80
N THR A 137 4.55 -15.32 -4.79
CA THR A 137 4.74 -14.54 -3.57
C THR A 137 3.50 -13.71 -3.27
N ALA A 138 2.98 -13.82 -2.05
CA ALA A 138 1.88 -12.99 -1.59
C ALA A 138 2.30 -11.50 -1.60
N PHE A 139 1.41 -10.63 -2.04
CA PHE A 139 1.69 -9.20 -2.09
C PHE A 139 0.44 -8.37 -1.82
N LEU A 140 0.67 -7.14 -1.36
CA LEU A 140 -0.33 -6.07 -1.36
C LEU A 140 0.16 -4.94 -2.24
N PHE A 141 -0.75 -4.36 -3.00
CA PHE A 141 -0.49 -3.19 -3.83
C PHE A 141 -0.88 -1.95 -3.04
N VAL A 142 0.07 -1.04 -2.82
CA VAL A 142 -0.10 0.10 -1.92
C VAL A 142 0.04 1.40 -2.70
N VAL A 143 -0.96 2.27 -2.61
CA VAL A 143 -0.95 3.60 -3.25
C VAL A 143 -1.07 4.67 -2.17
N VAL A 144 0.00 5.42 -1.99
CA VAL A 144 0.02 6.61 -1.14
C VAL A 144 -0.35 7.81 -2.01
N THR A 145 -1.29 8.62 -1.54
CA THR A 145 -1.64 9.90 -2.17
C THR A 145 -1.64 11.00 -1.13
N THR A 146 -1.32 12.23 -1.54
CA THR A 146 -1.63 13.40 -0.69
C THR A 146 -3.14 13.49 -0.45
N ALA A 147 -3.57 14.03 0.68
CA ALA A 147 -4.95 14.45 0.89
C ALA A 147 -5.05 15.91 0.43
N GLN A 148 -5.88 16.22 -0.57
CA GLN A 148 -6.06 17.62 -0.94
C GLN A 148 -6.79 18.34 0.20
N GLN A 149 -6.16 19.39 0.74
CA GLN A 149 -6.87 20.43 1.46
C GLN A 149 -7.64 21.24 0.41
N THR A 150 -8.93 20.96 0.25
CA THR A 150 -9.85 21.93 -0.38
C THR A 150 -10.00 23.15 0.50
#